data_AF-A0A392PP43-F1
#
_entry.id   AF-A0A392PP43-F1
#
_cell.length_a   1.000
_cell.length_b   1.000
_cell.length_c   1.000
_cell.angle_alpha   90.00
_cell.angle_beta   90.00
_cell.angle_gamma   90.00
#
_symmetry.space_group_name_H-M   'P 1'
#
loop_
_entity.id
_entity.type
_entity.pdbx_description
1 polymer ?
#
loop_
_entity_poly.entity_id
_entity_poly.type
_entity_poly.pdbx_seq_one_letter_code
_entity_poly.pdbx_strand_id
1 'polypeptide(L)' 'MFYVGEVYVAFFNLSEQKAVISAQTSDLAKVLPGRDSSSCKGSEVWSGSDIVITQGTLSAEVEMHGTALFVLNCN' A
#
# COMPACT_ATOMS: atom_id res chain seq x y z
N MET A 1 15.02 19.06 -5.79
CA MET A 1 15.06 17.84 -6.63
C MET A 1 14.40 16.74 -5.82
N PHE A 2 13.11 16.49 -6.06
CA PHE A 2 12.38 15.43 -5.37
C PHE A 2 12.76 14.10 -6.03
N TYR A 3 13.41 13.22 -5.30
CA TYR A 3 13.59 11.84 -5.77
C TYR A 3 12.21 11.16 -5.65
N VAL A 4 11.57 10.96 -6.80
CA VAL A 4 10.36 10.12 -6.93
C VAL A 4 10.83 8.69 -6.68
N GLY A 5 10.86 8.28 -5.43
CA GLY A 5 11.27 6.94 -5.03
C GLY A 5 10.05 6.07 -4.81
N GLU A 6 10.15 4.81 -5.20
CA GLU A 6 9.12 3.82 -4.95
C GLU A 6 8.92 3.62 -3.44
N VAL A 7 7.66 3.45 -3.02
CA VAL A 7 7.30 3.05 -1.65
C VAL A 7 6.77 1.63 -1.68
N TYR A 8 7.40 0.75 -0.92
CA TYR A 8 6.89 -0.60 -0.75
C TYR A 8 6.04 -0.70 0.52
N VAL A 9 4.84 -1.24 0.40
CA VAL A 9 3.92 -1.48 1.51
C VAL A 9 3.59 -2.96 1.55
N ALA A 10 3.79 -3.59 2.71
CA ALA A 10 3.48 -5.00 2.91
C ALA A 10 2.37 -5.14 3.96
N PHE A 11 1.34 -5.91 3.62
CA PHE A 11 0.34 -6.39 4.58
C PHE A 11 0.72 -7.80 5.00
N PHE A 12 0.60 -8.07 6.31
CA PHE A 12 0.82 -9.39 6.89
C PHE A 12 -0.43 -9.77 7.67
N ASN A 13 -1.12 -10.81 7.21
CA ASN A 13 -2.25 -11.35 7.94
C ASN A 13 -1.77 -12.44 8.89
N LEU A 14 -1.57 -12.09 10.15
CA LEU A 14 -1.17 -13.04 11.20
C LEU A 14 -2.36 -13.73 11.86
N SER A 15 -3.57 -13.56 11.34
CA SER A 15 -4.76 -14.16 11.90
C SER A 15 -5.06 -15.53 11.28
N GLU A 16 -5.81 -16.34 12.04
CA GLU A 16 -6.29 -17.68 11.66
C GLU A 16 -7.45 -17.63 10.66
N GLN A 17 -7.71 -16.50 10.02
CA GLN A 17 -8.78 -16.31 9.04
C GLN A 17 -8.32 -15.38 7.93
N LYS A 18 -8.92 -15.50 6.75
CA LYS A 18 -8.77 -14.49 5.70
C LYS A 18 -9.30 -13.15 6.19
N ALA A 19 -8.57 -12.07 5.92
CA ALA A 19 -8.92 -10.74 6.42
C ALA A 19 -8.70 -9.65 5.37
N VAL A 20 -9.55 -8.62 5.42
CA VAL A 20 -9.29 -7.36 4.72
C VAL A 20 -8.38 -6.51 5.60
N ILE A 21 -7.17 -6.24 5.14
CA ILE A 21 -6.22 -5.35 5.80
C ILE A 21 -6.24 -4.01 5.07
N SER A 22 -6.20 -2.91 5.82
CA SER A 22 -6.27 -1.56 5.27
C SER A 22 -5.25 -0.64 5.91
N ALA A 23 -4.75 0.33 5.14
CA ALA A 23 -3.87 1.40 5.62
C ALA A 23 -4.25 2.72 4.94
N GLN A 24 -4.17 3.83 5.69
CA GLN A 24 -4.32 5.16 5.10
C GLN A 24 -3.00 5.61 4.49
N THR A 25 -3.04 6.22 3.30
CA THR A 25 -1.85 6.82 2.68
C THR A 25 -1.28 7.97 3.50
N SER A 26 -2.11 8.62 4.32
CA SER A 26 -1.69 9.64 5.30
C SER A 26 -0.75 9.09 6.38
N ASP A 27 -0.85 7.81 6.73
CA ASP A 27 0.08 7.17 7.66
C ASP A 27 1.45 6.94 7.01
N LEU A 28 1.50 6.71 5.70
CA LEU A 28 2.76 6.62 4.94
C LEU A 28 3.47 7.96 4.89
N ALA A 29 2.73 9.08 4.77
CA ALA A 29 3.30 10.43 4.76
C ALA A 29 4.04 10.77 6.07
N LYS A 30 3.62 10.20 7.21
CA LYS A 30 4.28 10.41 8.51
C LYS A 30 5.70 9.86 8.54
N VAL A 31 5.98 8.81 7.76
CA VAL A 31 7.29 8.13 7.72
C VAL A 31 8.10 8.49 6.47
N LEU A 32 7.50 9.20 5.51
CA LEU A 32 8.12 9.65 4.26
C LEU A 32 7.96 11.17 4.08
N PRO A 33 8.68 11.99 4.88
CA PRO A 33 8.54 13.44 4.83
C PRO A 33 8.92 13.99 3.46
N GLY A 34 8.11 14.91 2.94
CA GLY A 34 8.35 15.59 1.65
C GLY A 34 7.76 14.89 0.41
N ARG A 35 6.90 13.89 0.59
CA ARG A 35 6.11 13.28 -0.50
C ARG A 35 4.63 13.64 -0.37
N ASP A 36 3.96 13.91 -1.49
CA ASP A 36 2.52 14.12 -1.49
C ASP A 36 1.80 12.78 -1.56
N SER A 37 1.17 12.38 -0.45
CA SER A 37 0.38 11.15 -0.37
C SER A 37 -1.05 11.33 -0.88
N SER A 38 -1.41 12.51 -1.41
CA SER A 38 -2.77 12.82 -1.90
C SER A 38 -3.14 11.99 -3.14
N SER A 39 -2.14 11.63 -3.96
CA SER A 39 -2.32 10.82 -5.16
C SER A 39 -1.17 9.83 -5.30
N CYS A 40 -1.39 8.62 -4.77
CA CYS A 40 -0.53 7.47 -5.01
C CYS A 40 -1.19 6.57 -6.05
N LYS A 41 -0.36 6.03 -6.95
CA LYS A 41 -0.73 4.92 -7.84
C LYS A 41 0.21 3.76 -7.56
N GLY A 42 -0.16 2.56 -7.97
CA GLY A 42 0.70 1.42 -7.73
C GLY A 42 0.12 0.13 -8.26
N SER A 43 0.85 -0.95 -7.99
CA SER A 43 0.45 -2.30 -8.32
C SER A 43 0.80 -3.25 -7.18
N GLU A 44 0.08 -4.36 -7.16
CA GLU A 44 0.41 -5.52 -6.34
C GLU A 44 1.55 -6.28 -7.03
N VAL A 45 2.62 -6.56 -6.30
CA VAL A 45 3.91 -6.97 -6.87
C VAL A 45 3.86 -8.39 -7.43
N TRP A 46 3.10 -9.30 -6.83
CA TRP A 46 3.08 -10.71 -7.23
C TRP A 46 2.26 -10.95 -8.50
N SER A 47 1.09 -10.33 -8.61
CA SER A 47 0.18 -10.43 -9.75
C SER A 47 0.44 -9.38 -10.83
N GLY A 48 1.10 -8.28 -10.48
CA GLY A 48 1.27 -7.11 -11.36
C GLY A 48 -0.01 -6.30 -11.57
N SER A 49 -1.10 -6.61 -10.85
CA SER A 49 -2.38 -5.93 -11.00
C SER A 49 -2.33 -4.53 -10.39
N ASP A 50 -2.91 -3.55 -11.07
CA ASP A 50 -3.09 -2.21 -10.51
C ASP A 50 -3.91 -2.26 -9.22
N ILE A 51 -3.52 -1.45 -8.23
CA ILE A 51 -4.29 -1.29 -6.99
C ILE A 51 -5.27 -0.13 -7.09
N VAL A 52 -6.33 -0.22 -6.29
CA VAL A 52 -7.29 0.87 -6.12
C VAL A 52 -7.13 1.46 -4.72
N ILE A 53 -6.86 2.77 -4.68
CA ILE A 53 -6.85 3.56 -3.43
C ILE A 53 -8.12 4.39 -3.39
N THR A 54 -9.04 4.02 -2.51
CA THR A 54 -10.34 4.70 -2.37
C THR A 54 -10.29 5.65 -1.19
N GLN A 55 -10.53 6.94 -1.43
CA GLN A 55 -10.52 7.97 -0.38
C GLN A 55 -9.23 7.95 0.48
N GLY A 56 -8.07 7.73 -0.16
CA GLY A 56 -6.78 7.65 0.53
C GLY A 56 -6.55 6.38 1.34
N THR A 57 -7.38 5.34 1.18
CA THR A 57 -7.21 4.05 1.84
C THR A 57 -6.81 2.99 0.84
N LEU A 58 -5.70 2.30 1.12
CA LEU A 58 -5.29 1.08 0.45
C LEU A 58 -5.84 -0.11 1.25
N SER A 59 -6.61 -0.97 0.60
CA SER A 59 -7.18 -2.17 1.21
C SER A 59 -6.92 -3.38 0.33
N ALA A 60 -6.66 -4.53 0.96
CA ALA A 60 -6.54 -5.79 0.25
C ALA A 60 -7.03 -6.94 1.12
N GLU A 61 -7.63 -7.93 0.46
CA GLU A 61 -7.93 -9.21 1.08
C GLU A 61 -6.66 -10.05 1.12
N VAL A 62 -6.27 -10.50 2.30
CA VAL A 62 -5.05 -11.28 2.51
C VAL A 62 -5.43 -12.60 3.15
N GLU A 63 -5.01 -13.70 2.52
CA GLU A 63 -5.25 -15.06 3.02
C GLU A 63 -4.70 -15.28 4.43
N MET A 64 -5.20 -16.31 5.12
CA MET A 64 -4.71 -16.72 6.44
C MET A 64 -3.19 -16.92 6.40
N HIS A 65 -2.47 -16.30 7.35
CA HIS A 65 -1.01 -16.33 7.43
C HIS A 65 -0.30 -15.86 6.14
N GLY A 66 -1.03 -15.11 5.30
CA GLY A 66 -0.58 -14.61 4.01
C GLY A 66 0.01 -13.21 4.07
N THR A 67 0.52 -12.79 2.92
CA THR A 67 1.03 -11.44 2.70
C THR A 67 0.60 -10.88 1.35
N ALA A 68 0.45 -9.57 1.27
CA ALA A 68 0.32 -8.83 0.02
C ALA A 68 1.38 -7.73 0.00
N LEU A 69 2.04 -7.56 -1.15
CA LEU A 69 3.11 -6.58 -1.33
C LEU A 69 2.72 -5.62 -2.44
N PHE A 70 2.84 -4.32 -2.16
CA PHE A 70 2.48 -3.26 -3.09
C PHE A 70 3.69 -2.36 -3.35
N VAL A 71 3.81 -1.89 -4.58
CA VAL A 71 4.72 -0.81 -4.95
C VAL A 71 3.88 0.43 -5.27
N LEU A 72 4.13 1.52 -4.55
CA LEU A 72 3.45 2.80 -4.72
C LEU A 72 4.39 3.85 -5.29
N ASN A 73 3.85 4.62 -6.22
CA ASN A 73 4.43 5.84 -6.75
C ASN A 73 3.51 6.99 -6.35
N CYS A 74 3.99 7.82 -5.42
CA CYS A 74 3.31 9.01 -4.93
C CYS A 74 4.08 10.24 -5.42
N ASN A 75 3.35 11.23 -5.95
CA ASN A 75 3.95 12.42 -6.57
C ASN A 75 4.37 13.49 -5.56
#